data_AF-A0A1W1CPU4-F1
#
_entry.id   AF-A0A1W1CPU4-F1
#
_cell.length_a   1.000
_cell.length_b   1.000
_cell.length_c   1.000
_cell.angle_alpha   90.00
_cell.angle_beta   90.00
_cell.angle_gamma   90.00
#
_symmetry.space_group_name_H-M   'P 1'
#
loop_
_entity.id
_entity.type
_entity.pdbx_description
1 polymer ?
#
loop_
_entity_poly.entity_id
_entity_poly.type
_entity_poly.pdbx_seq_one_letter_code
_entity_poly.pdbx_strand_id
1 'polypeptide(L)'
;MNFEQQWLEYDYNPFIVFNANGKIISANSEAQFLLGATTPSTLFELAKVYASVNFGFKTTFIELGYGRYKFFGVTVGYKDEDQIGIKLYQAPSYKLNTHKPEGELTNIFTITDLCIATNSISSSIKYIKSYDPTIPEIIVNSNQLIKVLNKMYACAQENETIDTKVFYRVGEHIKFDGKKYSIFSISVNAKNINAQLSTELKALAENNNFYIEISSSLTINIPMITA
;
A
#
# COMPACT_ATOMS: atom_id res chain seq x y z
N MET A 1 16.26 -22.54 -16.87
CA MET A 1 16.56 -21.43 -15.94
C MET A 1 17.52 -21.93 -14.88
N ASN A 2 18.59 -21.20 -14.61
CA ASN A 2 19.44 -21.46 -13.45
C ASN A 2 18.71 -21.07 -12.15
N PHE A 3 19.27 -21.44 -11.00
CA PHE A 3 18.64 -21.22 -9.70
C PHE A 3 18.38 -19.72 -9.45
N GLU A 4 19.34 -18.86 -9.79
CA GLU A 4 19.25 -17.41 -9.63
C GLU A 4 18.15 -16.79 -10.50
N GLN A 5 17.95 -17.28 -11.72
CA GLN A 5 16.87 -16.85 -12.60
C GLN A 5 15.50 -17.24 -12.06
N GLN A 6 15.37 -18.40 -11.42
CA GLN A 6 14.11 -18.78 -10.76
C GLN A 6 13.78 -17.82 -9.62
N TRP A 7 14.77 -17.42 -8.82
CA TRP A 7 14.58 -16.39 -7.79
C TRP A 7 14.10 -15.06 -8.37
N LEU A 8 14.68 -14.62 -9.50
CA LEU A 8 14.25 -13.40 -10.19
C LEU A 8 12.80 -13.51 -10.72
N GLU A 9 12.39 -14.69 -11.16
CA GLU A 9 11.03 -14.94 -11.63
C GLU A 9 9.98 -14.74 -10.52
N TYR A 10 10.33 -15.07 -9.28
CA TYR A 10 9.50 -14.87 -8.09
C TYR A 10 9.77 -13.54 -7.34
N ASP A 11 10.65 -12.67 -7.85
CA ASP A 11 10.91 -11.37 -7.25
C ASP A 11 9.72 -10.44 -7.45
N TYR A 12 9.26 -9.80 -6.38
CA TYR A 12 8.18 -8.82 -6.40
C TYR A 12 8.57 -7.52 -7.13
N ASN A 13 9.84 -7.31 -7.45
CA ASN A 13 10.29 -6.14 -8.18
C ASN A 13 10.40 -6.46 -9.67
N PRO A 14 9.81 -5.63 -10.57
CA PRO A 14 10.01 -5.75 -12.00
C PRO A 14 11.49 -5.75 -12.37
N PHE A 15 11.92 -6.74 -13.15
CA PHE A 15 13.24 -6.83 -13.72
C PHE A 15 13.16 -7.12 -15.22
N ILE A 16 13.86 -6.31 -16.02
CA ILE A 16 13.86 -6.40 -17.49
C ILE A 16 15.28 -6.27 -18.01
N VAL A 17 15.63 -7.09 -19.00
CA VAL A 17 16.85 -6.93 -19.79
C VAL A 17 16.47 -6.58 -21.23
N PHE A 18 17.08 -5.53 -21.75
CA PHE A 18 16.95 -5.08 -23.13
C PHE A 18 18.24 -5.34 -23.90
N ASN A 19 18.12 -5.50 -25.22
CA ASN A 19 19.26 -5.36 -26.11
C ASN A 19 19.53 -3.88 -26.45
N ALA A 20 20.62 -3.62 -27.17
CA ALA A 20 21.01 -2.29 -27.64
C ALA A 20 19.92 -1.53 -28.43
N ASN A 21 18.98 -2.24 -29.05
CA ASN A 21 17.88 -1.67 -29.84
C ASN A 21 16.59 -1.45 -29.02
N GLY A 22 16.62 -1.68 -27.70
CA GLY A 22 15.46 -1.54 -26.81
C GLY A 22 14.45 -2.68 -26.91
N LYS A 23 14.80 -3.80 -27.54
CA LYS A 23 13.97 -5.02 -27.52
C LYS A 23 14.20 -5.78 -26.23
N ILE A 24 13.13 -6.22 -25.59
CA ILE A 24 13.18 -7.07 -24.39
C ILE A 24 13.80 -8.42 -24.75
N ILE A 25 14.90 -8.77 -24.08
CA ILE A 25 15.54 -10.09 -24.11
C ILE A 25 14.88 -11.00 -23.06
N SER A 26 14.67 -10.46 -21.85
CA SER A 26 14.02 -11.19 -20.76
C SER A 26 13.31 -10.22 -19.81
N ALA A 27 12.26 -10.72 -19.16
CA ALA A 27 11.51 -10.02 -18.15
C ALA A 27 10.94 -11.05 -17.17
N ASN A 28 10.98 -10.78 -15.86
CA ASN A 28 10.32 -11.63 -14.87
C ASN A 28 8.80 -11.44 -14.90
N SER A 29 8.07 -12.33 -14.22
CA SER A 29 6.60 -12.27 -14.08
C SER A 29 6.09 -10.88 -13.70
N GLU A 30 6.70 -10.22 -12.70
CA GLU A 30 6.22 -8.90 -12.27
C GLU A 30 6.39 -7.83 -13.35
N ALA A 31 7.50 -7.85 -14.10
CA ALA A 31 7.69 -6.94 -15.21
C ALA A 31 6.66 -7.13 -16.34
N GLN A 32 6.18 -8.36 -16.57
CA GLN A 32 5.10 -8.60 -17.54
C GLN A 32 3.80 -7.90 -17.14
N PHE A 33 3.47 -7.85 -15.85
CA PHE A 33 2.32 -7.10 -15.36
C PHE A 33 2.54 -5.58 -15.47
N LEU A 34 3.75 -5.08 -15.20
CA LEU A 34 4.09 -3.66 -15.36
C LEU A 34 3.90 -3.19 -16.81
N LEU A 35 4.23 -4.04 -17.80
CA LEU A 35 4.07 -3.73 -19.22
C LEU A 35 2.59 -3.59 -19.67
N GLY A 36 1.63 -3.93 -18.82
CA GLY A 36 0.22 -3.55 -19.02
C GLY A 36 -0.07 -2.07 -18.69
N ALA A 37 0.81 -1.40 -17.94
CA ALA A 37 0.65 -0.01 -17.49
C ALA A 37 1.66 0.98 -18.14
N THR A 38 2.70 0.47 -18.81
CA THR A 38 3.73 1.29 -19.49
C THR A 38 4.31 0.52 -20.68
N THR A 39 5.09 1.19 -21.53
CA THR A 39 5.66 0.59 -22.75
C THR A 39 7.11 0.15 -22.56
N PRO A 40 7.57 -0.87 -23.31
CA PRO A 40 8.99 -1.25 -23.34
C PRO A 40 9.93 -0.08 -23.67
N SER A 41 9.53 0.79 -24.61
CA SER A 41 10.31 1.97 -25.00
C SER A 41 10.51 2.94 -23.84
N THR A 42 9.47 3.18 -23.04
CA THR A 42 9.54 4.06 -21.87
C THR A 42 10.54 3.52 -20.84
N LEU A 43 10.50 2.21 -20.57
CA LEU A 43 11.40 1.57 -19.62
C LEU A 43 12.85 1.47 -20.13
N PHE A 44 13.04 1.32 -21.45
CA PHE A 44 14.36 1.35 -22.06
C PHE A 44 15.00 2.75 -22.00
N GLU A 45 14.24 3.81 -22.30
CA GLU A 45 14.71 5.19 -22.12
C GLU A 45 15.06 5.47 -20.65
N LEU A 46 14.23 5.01 -19.71
CA LEU A 46 14.51 5.10 -18.28
C LEU A 46 15.84 4.41 -17.91
N ALA A 47 16.09 3.22 -18.46
CA ALA A 47 17.34 2.51 -18.24
C ALA A 47 18.54 3.33 -18.74
N LYS A 48 18.48 3.90 -19.94
CA LYS A 48 19.57 4.76 -20.47
C LYS A 48 19.81 6.00 -19.61
N VAL A 49 18.75 6.67 -19.16
CA VAL A 49 18.86 7.88 -18.32
C VAL A 49 19.56 7.60 -17.00
N TYR A 50 19.28 6.45 -16.37
CA TYR A 50 19.81 6.10 -15.06
C TYR A 50 21.00 5.14 -15.10
N ALA A 51 21.50 4.80 -16.29
CA ALA A 51 22.72 4.04 -16.45
C ALA A 51 23.91 4.73 -15.78
N SER A 52 24.87 3.92 -15.35
CA SER A 52 26.21 4.42 -15.03
C SER A 52 26.87 5.00 -16.29
N VAL A 53 27.92 5.80 -16.13
CA VAL A 53 28.76 6.23 -17.27
C VAL A 53 29.72 5.10 -17.67
N ASN A 54 30.19 4.33 -16.69
CA ASN A 54 31.07 3.19 -16.88
C ASN A 54 30.30 1.88 -16.69
N PHE A 55 30.72 0.81 -17.38
CA PHE A 55 30.18 -0.54 -17.19
C PHE A 55 30.09 -0.90 -15.70
N GLY A 56 28.96 -1.48 -15.31
CA GLY A 56 28.65 -1.78 -13.92
C GLY A 56 27.18 -1.60 -13.59
N PHE A 57 26.90 -1.36 -12.32
CA PHE A 57 25.55 -1.25 -11.77
C PHE A 57 25.42 0.04 -10.98
N LYS A 58 24.30 0.76 -11.17
CA LYS A 58 23.99 1.99 -10.47
C LYS A 58 22.57 1.94 -9.93
N THR A 59 22.44 2.17 -8.63
CA THR A 59 21.14 2.35 -7.98
C THR A 59 20.88 3.83 -7.78
N THR A 60 19.70 4.29 -8.19
CA THR A 60 19.24 5.66 -8.00
C THR A 60 17.88 5.65 -7.32
N PHE A 61 17.73 6.42 -6.23
CA PHE A 61 16.45 6.59 -5.54
C PHE A 61 15.66 7.72 -6.18
N ILE A 62 14.50 7.39 -6.74
CA ILE A 62 13.62 8.28 -7.49
C ILE A 62 12.17 7.81 -7.31
N GLU A 63 11.23 8.74 -7.21
CA GLU A 63 9.81 8.40 -7.21
C GLU A 63 9.32 8.30 -8.67
N LEU A 64 8.76 7.14 -9.03
CA LEU A 64 8.19 6.89 -10.37
C LEU A 64 6.79 6.27 -10.24
N GLY A 65 5.93 6.52 -11.22
CA GLY A 65 4.57 5.96 -11.27
C GLY A 65 4.18 5.51 -12.67
N TYR A 66 3.64 4.30 -12.76
CA TYR A 66 3.08 3.72 -14.00
C TYR A 66 1.75 3.04 -13.69
N GLY A 67 0.64 3.69 -14.04
CA GLY A 67 -0.70 3.22 -13.65
C GLY A 67 -0.82 3.09 -12.12
N ARG A 68 -1.11 1.87 -11.65
CA ARG A 68 -1.19 1.56 -10.21
C ARG A 68 0.17 1.36 -9.52
N TYR A 69 1.24 1.17 -10.29
CA TYR A 69 2.56 0.88 -9.74
C TYR A 69 3.24 2.17 -9.31
N LYS A 70 3.88 2.13 -8.14
CA LYS A 70 4.75 3.18 -7.63
C LYS A 70 6.11 2.57 -7.33
N PHE A 71 7.17 3.31 -7.63
CA PHE A 71 8.55 2.88 -7.39
C PHE A 71 9.30 3.96 -6.63
N PHE A 72 10.26 3.55 -5.80
CA PHE A 72 11.10 4.46 -5.00
C PHE A 72 12.58 4.43 -5.41
N GLY A 73 12.91 3.60 -6.40
CA GLY A 73 14.25 3.57 -6.97
C GLY A 73 14.35 2.62 -8.15
N VAL A 74 15.49 2.71 -8.82
CA VAL A 74 15.87 1.82 -9.92
C VAL A 74 17.31 1.39 -9.75
N THR A 75 17.63 0.15 -10.11
CA THR A 75 19.00 -0.28 -10.39
C THR A 75 19.11 -0.51 -11.89
N VAL A 76 20.07 0.16 -12.53
CA VAL A 76 20.43 -0.10 -13.93
C VAL A 76 21.81 -0.73 -13.97
N GLY A 77 22.00 -1.74 -14.82
CA GLY A 77 23.32 -2.31 -15.01
C GLY A 77 23.55 -2.87 -16.41
N TYR A 78 24.80 -2.79 -16.85
CA TYR A 78 25.25 -3.25 -18.15
C TYR A 78 26.75 -3.60 -18.05
N LYS A 79 27.16 -4.66 -18.73
CA LYS A 79 28.56 -5.15 -18.73
C LYS A 79 29.28 -4.87 -20.04
N ASP A 80 28.52 -4.56 -21.07
CA ASP A 80 28.91 -4.32 -22.46
C ASP A 80 27.85 -3.39 -23.10
N GLU A 81 28.00 -3.11 -24.39
CA GLU A 81 27.03 -2.29 -25.14
C GLU A 81 25.87 -3.11 -25.73
N ASP A 82 25.88 -4.44 -25.58
CA ASP A 82 24.88 -5.30 -26.19
C ASP A 82 23.60 -5.36 -25.36
N GLN A 83 23.73 -5.28 -24.03
CA GLN A 83 22.61 -5.47 -23.11
C GLN A 83 22.60 -4.48 -21.94
N ILE A 84 21.40 -4.05 -21.58
CA ILE A 84 21.14 -3.24 -20.39
C ILE A 84 19.98 -3.82 -19.59
N GLY A 85 20.21 -4.01 -18.29
CA GLY A 85 19.21 -4.45 -17.33
C GLY A 85 18.69 -3.30 -16.47
N ILE A 86 17.40 -3.34 -16.16
CA ILE A 86 16.77 -2.44 -15.19
C ILE A 86 15.94 -3.25 -14.19
N LYS A 87 16.13 -2.96 -12.90
CA LYS A 87 15.27 -3.40 -11.81
C LYS A 87 14.56 -2.19 -11.22
N LEU A 88 13.24 -2.24 -11.10
CA LEU A 88 12.43 -1.18 -10.49
C LEU A 88 12.00 -1.61 -9.08
N TYR A 89 12.36 -0.84 -8.06
CA TYR A 89 12.02 -1.15 -6.67
C TYR A 89 10.63 -0.64 -6.35
N GLN A 90 9.67 -1.55 -6.12
CA GLN A 90 8.30 -1.18 -5.79
C GLN A 90 8.29 -0.37 -4.50
N ALA A 91 7.68 0.81 -4.55
CA ALA A 91 7.41 1.59 -3.37
C ALA A 91 6.49 0.76 -2.47
N PRO A 92 6.79 0.64 -1.17
CA PRO A 92 5.86 -0.01 -0.26
C PRO A 92 4.51 0.69 -0.40
N SER A 93 3.44 -0.11 -0.45
CA SER A 93 2.05 0.35 -0.54
C SER A 93 1.64 1.24 0.64
N TYR A 94 2.51 1.43 1.63
CA TYR A 94 2.24 2.11 2.88
C TYR A 94 3.36 3.10 3.19
N LYS A 95 3.08 4.40 3.07
CA LYS A 95 3.79 5.43 3.85
C LYS A 95 3.06 5.52 5.20
N LEU A 96 3.31 4.56 6.11
CA LEU A 96 2.84 4.70 7.49
C LEU A 96 3.76 5.69 8.19
N ASN A 97 3.17 6.70 8.81
CA ASN A 97 3.88 7.77 9.51
C ASN A 97 4.92 7.19 10.47
N THR A 98 6.16 7.66 10.34
CA THR A 98 7.29 7.35 11.23
C THR A 98 7.21 8.11 12.55
N HIS A 99 6.02 8.54 12.95
CA HIS A 99 5.80 9.30 14.18
C HIS A 99 5.27 8.35 15.25
N LYS A 100 5.74 8.53 16.49
CA LYS A 100 5.20 7.78 17.63
C LYS A 100 3.69 8.03 17.67
N PRO A 101 2.85 6.99 17.82
CA PRO A 101 1.42 7.20 18.01
C PRO A 101 1.20 8.11 19.21
N GLU A 102 0.50 9.22 19.00
CA GLU A 102 -0.02 10.04 20.08
C GLU A 102 -1.35 9.45 20.55
N GLY A 103 -1.63 9.54 21.85
CA GLY A 103 -2.90 9.13 22.42
C GLY A 103 -2.76 8.14 23.58
N GLU A 104 -3.81 7.36 23.78
CA GLU A 104 -3.99 6.50 24.96
C GLU A 104 -4.19 5.05 24.53
N LEU A 105 -3.90 4.12 25.44
CA LEU A 105 -4.17 2.70 25.24
C LEU A 105 -5.69 2.50 25.10
N THR A 106 -6.12 2.04 23.93
CA THR A 106 -7.52 2.03 23.53
C THR A 106 -7.94 0.69 22.96
N ASN A 107 -9.12 0.23 23.37
CA ASN A 107 -9.79 -0.92 22.77
C ASN A 107 -10.43 -0.53 21.42
N ILE A 108 -9.84 -1.01 20.33
CA ILE A 108 -10.29 -0.69 18.97
C ILE A 108 -11.69 -1.24 18.65
N PHE A 109 -12.13 -2.30 19.32
CA PHE A 109 -13.46 -2.88 19.11
C PHE A 109 -14.52 -1.94 19.67
N THR A 110 -14.27 -1.34 20.84
CA THR A 110 -15.16 -0.34 21.44
C THR A 110 -15.31 0.89 20.55
N ILE A 111 -14.20 1.40 20.00
CA ILE A 111 -14.23 2.54 19.07
C ILE A 111 -14.99 2.19 17.79
N THR A 112 -14.73 1.02 17.22
CA THR A 112 -15.39 0.56 15.99
C THR A 112 -16.90 0.37 16.22
N ASP A 113 -17.29 -0.28 17.32
CA ASP A 113 -18.69 -0.48 17.69
C ASP A 113 -19.41 0.85 17.95
N LEU A 114 -18.75 1.82 18.59
CA LEU A 114 -19.29 3.17 18.78
C LEU A 114 -19.59 3.86 17.44
N CYS A 115 -18.66 3.79 16.49
CA CYS A 115 -18.85 4.36 15.16
C CYS A 115 -19.99 3.65 14.40
N ILE A 116 -20.07 2.32 14.45
CA ILE A 116 -21.18 1.55 13.85
C ILE A 116 -22.50 1.99 14.47
N ALA A 117 -22.61 2.00 15.79
CA ALA A 117 -23.82 2.38 16.51
C ALA A 117 -24.27 3.79 16.10
N THR A 118 -23.36 4.76 16.12
CA THR A 118 -23.63 6.16 15.74
C THR A 118 -24.19 6.27 14.32
N ASN A 119 -23.60 5.57 13.35
CA ASN A 119 -24.05 5.63 11.96
C ASN A 119 -25.33 4.82 11.71
N SER A 120 -25.68 3.89 12.59
CA SER A 120 -26.87 3.05 12.47
C SER A 120 -28.18 3.71 12.96
N ILE A 121 -28.11 4.72 13.85
CA ILE A 121 -29.28 5.28 14.56
C ILE A 121 -30.41 5.73 13.62
N SER A 122 -30.06 6.32 12.48
CA SER A 122 -31.02 6.88 11.51
C SER A 122 -30.91 6.22 10.14
N SER A 123 -30.45 4.97 10.09
CA SER A 123 -30.04 4.30 8.88
C SER A 123 -30.78 2.96 8.73
N SER A 124 -31.28 2.68 7.53
CA SER A 124 -31.86 1.36 7.19
C SER A 124 -30.79 0.33 6.81
N ILE A 125 -29.52 0.73 6.79
CA ILE A 125 -28.39 -0.10 6.39
C ILE A 125 -28.15 -1.19 7.44
N LYS A 126 -27.93 -2.43 6.98
CA LYS A 126 -27.49 -3.53 7.85
C LYS A 126 -25.98 -3.46 8.07
N TYR A 127 -25.56 -3.25 9.32
CA TYR A 127 -24.15 -3.29 9.70
C TYR A 127 -23.76 -4.69 10.17
N ILE A 128 -22.78 -5.29 9.51
CA ILE A 128 -22.23 -6.61 9.85
C ILE A 128 -20.80 -6.40 10.35
N LYS A 129 -20.44 -7.06 11.46
CA LYS A 129 -19.11 -6.96 12.06
C LYS A 129 -18.42 -8.31 12.15
N SER A 130 -17.12 -8.32 11.84
CA SER A 130 -16.24 -9.48 12.02
C SER A 130 -14.91 -9.03 12.60
N TYR A 131 -14.65 -9.40 13.85
CA TYR A 131 -13.49 -8.96 14.61
C TYR A 131 -12.59 -10.14 14.93
N ASP A 132 -11.31 -10.00 14.62
CA ASP A 132 -10.26 -10.88 15.09
C ASP A 132 -10.00 -10.58 16.58
N PRO A 133 -10.31 -11.49 17.52
CA PRO A 133 -10.16 -11.23 18.95
C PRO A 133 -8.69 -11.19 19.41
N THR A 134 -7.74 -11.52 18.53
CA THR A 134 -6.31 -11.50 18.86
C THR A 134 -5.70 -10.10 18.83
N ILE A 135 -6.43 -9.10 18.30
CA ILE A 135 -5.96 -7.71 18.24
C ILE A 135 -5.95 -7.12 19.65
N PRO A 136 -4.78 -6.69 20.18
CA PRO A 136 -4.70 -6.11 21.51
C PRO A 136 -5.25 -4.67 21.53
N GLU A 137 -5.37 -4.11 22.73
CA GLU A 137 -5.48 -2.66 22.86
C GLU A 137 -4.22 -1.99 22.33
N ILE A 138 -4.37 -0.82 21.69
CA ILE A 138 -3.27 -0.10 21.05
C ILE A 138 -3.24 1.36 21.50
N ILE A 139 -2.06 1.96 21.47
CA ILE A 139 -1.88 3.39 21.67
C ILE A 139 -2.33 4.11 20.40
N VAL A 140 -3.40 4.90 20.50
CA VAL A 140 -3.95 5.67 19.37
C VAL A 140 -4.70 6.90 19.86
N ASN A 141 -4.75 7.92 19.01
CA ASN A 141 -5.61 9.08 19.24
C ASN A 141 -7.07 8.72 18.87
N SER A 142 -7.83 8.30 19.87
CA SER A 142 -9.23 7.85 19.71
C SER A 142 -10.12 8.88 19.01
N ASN A 143 -9.96 10.17 19.33
CA ASN A 143 -10.75 11.24 18.71
C ASN A 143 -10.49 11.35 17.21
N GLN A 144 -9.22 11.22 16.81
CA GLN A 144 -8.85 11.24 15.40
C GLN A 144 -9.34 9.97 14.67
N LEU A 145 -9.19 8.80 15.30
CA LEU A 145 -9.68 7.54 14.73
C LEU A 145 -11.19 7.54 14.52
N ILE A 146 -11.97 8.02 15.50
CA ILE A 146 -13.43 8.17 15.41
C ILE A 146 -13.81 9.06 14.22
N LYS A 147 -13.11 10.19 14.03
CA LYS A 147 -13.37 11.10 12.90
C LYS A 147 -13.17 10.40 11.54
N VAL A 148 -12.07 9.66 11.39
CA VAL A 148 -11.78 8.96 10.13
C VAL A 148 -12.78 7.81 9.91
N LEU A 149 -13.08 6.99 10.92
CA LEU A 149 -14.04 5.90 10.81
C LEU A 149 -15.46 6.39 10.45
N ASN A 150 -15.93 7.46 11.09
CA ASN A 150 -17.22 8.06 10.73
C ASN A 150 -17.24 8.56 9.29
N LYS A 151 -16.13 9.12 8.79
CA LYS A 151 -16.03 9.52 7.38
C LYS A 151 -16.01 8.31 6.44
N MET A 152 -15.40 7.18 6.83
CA MET A 152 -15.48 5.93 6.07
C MET A 152 -16.92 5.44 5.94
N TYR A 153 -17.70 5.47 7.04
CA TYR A 153 -19.11 5.10 6.98
C TYR A 153 -19.93 6.07 6.12
N ALA A 154 -19.64 7.37 6.17
CA ALA A 154 -20.28 8.37 5.30
C ALA A 154 -20.05 8.07 3.81
N CYS A 155 -18.85 7.61 3.43
CA CYS A 155 -18.56 7.18 2.06
C CYS A 155 -19.38 5.98 1.59
N ALA A 156 -19.96 5.20 2.51
CA ALA A 156 -20.67 3.95 2.24
C ALA A 156 -22.19 4.02 2.50
N GLN A 157 -22.77 5.21 2.70
CA GLN A 157 -24.19 5.36 3.09
C GLN A 157 -25.22 4.91 2.03
N GLU A 158 -24.85 4.78 0.77
CA GLU A 158 -25.75 4.37 -0.32
C GLU A 158 -25.72 2.85 -0.56
N ASN A 159 -25.88 2.06 0.50
CA ASN A 159 -25.82 0.60 0.47
C ASN A 159 -26.85 -0.06 1.36
N GLU A 160 -27.30 -1.26 1.02
CA GLU A 160 -28.18 -2.05 1.91
C GLU A 160 -27.41 -2.68 3.08
N THR A 161 -26.12 -2.96 2.87
CA THR A 161 -25.27 -3.63 3.86
C THR A 161 -23.87 -3.02 3.86
N ILE A 162 -23.30 -2.87 5.05
CA ILE A 162 -21.91 -2.48 5.27
C ILE A 162 -21.25 -3.54 6.14
N ASP A 163 -20.17 -4.13 5.63
CA ASP A 163 -19.36 -5.12 6.34
C ASP A 163 -18.11 -4.45 6.92
N THR A 164 -18.04 -4.40 8.25
CA THR A 164 -16.87 -3.91 8.98
C THR A 164 -16.02 -5.08 9.47
N LYS A 165 -14.73 -5.08 9.12
CA LYS A 165 -13.78 -6.10 9.53
C LYS A 165 -12.62 -5.49 10.30
N VAL A 166 -12.25 -6.11 11.42
CA VAL A 166 -11.00 -5.84 12.12
C VAL A 166 -10.16 -7.10 12.05
N PHE A 167 -8.98 -7.05 11.41
CA PHE A 167 -8.19 -8.26 11.14
C PHE A 167 -6.68 -8.00 11.17
N TYR A 168 -5.93 -9.02 11.58
CA TYR A 168 -4.48 -9.02 11.54
C TYR A 168 -3.95 -9.08 10.10
N ARG A 169 -2.95 -8.27 9.75
CA ARG A 169 -2.24 -8.38 8.47
C ARG A 169 -0.99 -9.24 8.63
N VAL A 170 -1.14 -10.54 8.37
CA VAL A 170 -0.03 -11.50 8.48
C VAL A 170 1.16 -11.09 7.62
N GLY A 171 2.34 -11.02 8.22
CA GLY A 171 3.60 -10.72 7.53
C GLY A 171 3.88 -9.23 7.34
N GLU A 172 2.89 -8.35 7.49
CA GLU A 172 3.09 -6.91 7.36
C GLU A 172 3.55 -6.28 8.69
N HIS A 173 4.64 -5.51 8.65
CA HIS A 173 5.24 -4.87 9.81
C HIS A 173 5.73 -3.47 9.48
N ILE A 174 5.65 -2.54 10.44
CA ILE A 174 6.36 -1.27 10.39
C ILE A 174 7.60 -1.35 11.26
N LYS A 175 8.68 -0.65 10.86
CA LYS A 175 9.83 -0.43 11.73
C LYS A 175 9.78 0.98 12.26
N PHE A 176 9.67 1.13 13.57
CA PHE A 176 9.70 2.42 14.27
C PHE A 176 10.60 2.31 15.50
N ASP A 177 11.49 3.30 15.67
CA ASP A 177 12.48 3.32 16.76
C ASP A 177 13.28 2.02 16.91
N GLY A 178 13.74 1.47 15.79
CA GLY A 178 14.48 0.19 15.76
C GLY A 178 13.64 -1.07 16.00
N LYS A 179 12.41 -0.94 16.51
CA LYS A 179 11.47 -2.06 16.78
C LYS A 179 10.55 -2.31 15.60
N LYS A 180 10.18 -3.58 15.40
CA LYS A 180 9.17 -4.00 14.42
C LYS A 180 7.83 -4.13 15.11
N TYR A 181 6.79 -3.53 14.54
CA TYR A 181 5.41 -3.65 15.00
C TYR A 181 4.58 -4.27 13.90
N SER A 182 3.80 -5.29 14.24
CA SER A 182 2.82 -5.86 13.33
C SER A 182 1.70 -4.86 13.03
N ILE A 183 0.97 -5.09 11.95
CA ILE A 183 -0.12 -4.23 11.49
C ILE A 183 -1.45 -4.98 11.60
N PHE A 184 -2.50 -4.27 11.99
CA PHE A 184 -3.87 -4.70 11.75
C PHE A 184 -4.61 -3.67 10.90
N SER A 185 -5.76 -4.09 10.38
CA SER A 185 -6.62 -3.25 9.58
C SER A 185 -8.01 -3.14 10.18
N ILE A 186 -8.61 -1.97 9.99
CA ILE A 186 -10.06 -1.78 10.06
C ILE A 186 -10.55 -1.49 8.64
N SER A 187 -11.44 -2.33 8.14
CA SER A 187 -11.96 -2.24 6.77
C SER A 187 -13.49 -2.09 6.78
N VAL A 188 -13.98 -1.10 6.03
CA VAL A 188 -15.40 -0.89 5.72
C VAL A 188 -15.60 -1.30 4.26
N ASN A 189 -16.40 -2.34 4.06
CA ASN A 189 -16.70 -2.91 2.75
C ASN A 189 -18.18 -2.65 2.44
N ALA A 190 -18.45 -2.18 1.23
CA ALA A 190 -19.80 -1.94 0.75
C ALA A 190 -19.81 -2.05 -0.78
N LYS A 191 -20.99 -2.22 -1.38
CA LYS A 191 -21.14 -2.38 -2.83
C LYS A 191 -20.79 -1.08 -3.58
N ASN A 192 -21.22 0.06 -3.05
CA ASN A 192 -21.01 1.38 -3.59
C ASN A 192 -20.19 2.23 -2.61
N ILE A 193 -19.13 2.87 -3.10
CA ILE A 193 -18.32 3.81 -2.32
C ILE A 193 -18.34 5.15 -3.04
N ASN A 194 -18.76 6.21 -2.34
CA ASN A 194 -18.85 7.55 -2.91
C ASN A 194 -17.45 8.12 -3.18
N ALA A 195 -17.11 8.31 -4.46
CA ALA A 195 -15.79 8.74 -4.90
C ALA A 195 -15.39 10.16 -4.45
N GLN A 196 -16.35 11.09 -4.40
CA GLN A 196 -16.12 12.45 -3.94
C GLN A 196 -15.76 12.45 -2.45
N LEU A 197 -16.58 11.82 -1.62
CA LEU A 197 -16.33 11.70 -0.19
C LEU A 197 -15.05 10.91 0.11
N SER A 198 -14.70 9.95 -0.75
CA SER A 198 -13.45 9.19 -0.63
C SER A 198 -12.21 10.06 -0.83
N THR A 199 -12.29 11.07 -1.69
CA THR A 199 -11.19 12.04 -1.88
C THR A 199 -10.99 12.89 -0.62
N GLU A 200 -12.09 13.35 -0.01
CA GLU A 200 -12.06 14.09 1.26
C GLU A 200 -11.58 13.21 2.42
N LEU A 201 -12.02 11.94 2.45
CA LEU A 201 -11.60 10.96 3.44
C LEU A 201 -10.09 10.73 3.40
N LYS A 202 -9.49 10.66 2.21
CA LYS A 202 -8.05 10.51 2.06
C LYS A 202 -7.29 11.69 2.68
N ALA A 203 -7.70 12.92 2.35
CA ALA A 203 -7.10 14.12 2.94
C ALA A 203 -7.31 14.19 4.46
N LEU A 204 -8.49 13.80 4.95
CA LEU A 204 -8.78 13.73 6.37
C LEU A 204 -7.87 12.72 7.09
N ALA A 205 -7.69 11.53 6.52
CA ALA A 205 -6.85 10.49 7.10
C ALA A 205 -5.38 10.96 7.17
N GLU A 206 -4.84 11.51 6.08
CA GLU A 206 -3.49 12.06 6.02
C GLU A 206 -3.26 13.15 7.09
N ASN A 207 -4.20 14.09 7.23
CA ASN A 207 -4.14 15.15 8.25
C ASN A 207 -4.23 14.63 9.70
N ASN A 208 -4.77 13.43 9.90
CA ASN A 208 -4.88 12.77 11.20
C ASN A 208 -3.85 11.64 11.37
N ASN A 209 -2.78 11.65 10.56
CA ASN A 209 -1.70 10.68 10.60
C ASN A 209 -2.11 9.21 10.35
N PHE A 210 -3.26 8.98 9.73
CA PHE A 210 -3.70 7.65 9.32
C PHE A 210 -3.43 7.42 7.83
N TYR A 211 -3.00 6.21 7.50
CA TYR A 211 -2.96 5.76 6.11
C TYR A 211 -4.24 5.01 5.78
N ILE A 212 -4.90 5.42 4.70
CA ILE A 212 -6.10 4.75 4.20
C ILE A 212 -5.88 4.26 2.77
N GLU A 213 -6.21 2.99 2.55
CA GLU A 213 -6.32 2.37 1.25
C GLU A 213 -7.78 2.47 0.77
N ILE A 214 -7.97 3.03 -0.41
CA ILE A 214 -9.29 3.21 -1.04
C ILE A 214 -9.27 2.43 -2.35
N SER A 215 -10.00 1.33 -2.39
CA SER A 215 -10.14 0.44 -3.55
C SER A 215 -11.60 -0.04 -3.67
N SER A 216 -11.86 -1.34 -3.68
CA SER A 216 -13.20 -1.91 -3.48
C SER A 216 -13.66 -1.85 -2.02
N SER A 217 -12.77 -1.45 -1.12
CA SER A 217 -13.04 -1.22 0.31
C SER A 217 -12.32 0.04 0.79
N LEU A 218 -12.74 0.54 1.94
CA LEU A 218 -12.04 1.58 2.67
C LEU A 218 -11.29 0.90 3.82
N THR A 219 -9.96 0.93 3.82
CA THR A 219 -9.16 0.17 4.79
C THR A 219 -8.10 1.06 5.43
N ILE A 220 -8.16 1.23 6.76
CA ILE A 220 -7.11 1.90 7.53
C ILE A 220 -6.16 0.84 8.07
N ASN A 221 -4.85 1.08 7.94
CA ASN A 221 -3.81 0.24 8.50
C ASN A 221 -3.22 0.92 9.74
N ILE A 222 -3.15 0.20 10.85
CA ILE A 222 -2.71 0.74 12.14
C ILE A 222 -1.66 -0.21 12.74
N PRO A 223 -0.50 0.31 13.16
CA PRO A 223 0.50 -0.50 13.84
C PRO A 223 0.02 -0.91 15.24
N MET A 224 0.31 -2.15 15.63
CA MET A 224 0.04 -2.67 16.97
C MET A 224 1.09 -2.20 17.97
N ILE A 225 0.99 -0.95 18.38
CA ILE A 225 1.88 -0.38 19.40
C ILE A 225 1.12 -0.39 20.73
N THR A 226 1.63 -1.15 21.70
CA THR A 226 0.98 -1.36 23.00
C THR A 226 1.75 -0.74 24.17
N ALA A 227 3.02 -0.35 23.96
CA ALA A 227 3.90 0.32 24.93
C ALA A 227 5.05 1.06 24.23
#